data_AF-A0A562L1Z9-F1
#
_entry.id   AF-A0A562L1Z9-F1
#
_cell.length_a   1.000
_cell.length_b   1.000
_cell.length_c   1.000
_cell.angle_alpha   90.00
_cell.angle_beta   90.00
_cell.angle_gamma   90.00
#
_symmetry.space_group_name_H-M   'P 1'
#
loop_
_entity.id
_entity.type
_entity.pdbx_description
1 polymer ?
#
loop_
_entity_poly.entity_id
_entity_poly.type
_entity_poly.pdbx_seq_one_letter_code
_entity_poly.pdbx_strand_id
1 'polypeptide(L)'
;MTSRSLSDASGAPAAINAFLRGIERRSAVFAELQCGNAAAGDAALAAAMRAFHAGAGRTPMSQWPQRFWGLLLATPMLRRAQPLPARTDALAALGRIGHGPRAALLLRLAAGLGEADAAAALGIAPATYRLALQRALPRRADGGADAETWRALAMAVQSAIRTLPPQRLAHLARLRETALQPAPAGAMRAPRATAPTAGVRALPSRRRTLALGASATLCVAALAATFLWSPPQPESPGAGPRIRKVSLPEAEAPAARYDAHTALLSDRDFELLLDAGDEPVYRQLDFYSWYAAQAAQATTAMPVVGNAAVPAQDATPEPETSDAAL
;
A
#
# COMPACT_ATOMS: atom_id res chain seq x y z
N MET A 1 -23.95 19.47 -35.79
CA MET A 1 -23.32 18.34 -35.08
C MET A 1 -23.16 18.67 -33.58
N THR A 2 -24.25 18.88 -32.83
CA THR A 2 -24.20 19.37 -31.43
C THR A 2 -25.14 18.62 -30.49
N SER A 3 -25.91 17.66 -30.98
CA SER A 3 -26.92 16.91 -30.21
C SER A 3 -26.37 15.68 -29.47
N ARG A 4 -25.14 15.24 -29.76
CA ARG A 4 -24.58 14.01 -29.15
C ARG A 4 -24.01 14.23 -27.73
N SER A 5 -23.49 15.43 -27.42
CA SER A 5 -22.85 15.69 -26.12
C SER A 5 -23.84 15.86 -24.95
N LEU A 6 -25.06 16.37 -25.22
CA LEU A 6 -26.08 16.56 -24.18
C LEU A 6 -26.71 15.23 -23.73
N SER A 7 -26.90 14.29 -24.65
CA SER A 7 -27.39 12.94 -24.31
C SER A 7 -26.32 12.10 -23.60
N ASP A 8 -25.04 12.20 -24.00
CA ASP A 8 -23.94 11.51 -23.29
C ASP A 8 -23.74 12.07 -21.87
N ALA A 9 -23.82 13.39 -21.69
CA ALA A 9 -23.73 14.03 -20.37
C ALA A 9 -24.92 13.69 -19.45
N SER A 10 -26.11 13.46 -20.01
CA SER A 10 -27.30 13.04 -19.26
C SER A 10 -27.25 11.55 -18.88
N GLY A 11 -26.62 10.70 -19.69
CA GLY A 11 -26.47 9.26 -19.45
C GLY A 11 -25.39 8.91 -18.42
N ALA A 12 -24.30 9.68 -18.33
CA ALA A 12 -23.17 9.38 -17.44
C ALA A 12 -23.56 9.36 -15.94
N PRO A 13 -24.33 10.32 -15.39
CA PRO A 13 -24.78 10.27 -14.00
C PRO A 13 -25.68 9.07 -13.70
N ALA A 14 -26.55 8.68 -14.63
CA ALA A 14 -27.42 7.52 -14.49
C ALA A 14 -26.64 6.21 -14.49
N ALA A 15 -25.64 6.08 -15.39
CA ALA A 15 -24.75 4.92 -15.45
C ALA A 15 -23.92 4.77 -14.17
N ILE A 16 -23.37 5.87 -13.64
CA ILE A 16 -22.64 5.87 -12.36
C ILE A 16 -23.55 5.38 -11.22
N ASN A 17 -24.78 5.90 -11.15
CA ASN A 17 -25.73 5.50 -10.10
C ASN A 17 -26.10 4.01 -10.20
N ALA A 18 -26.38 3.52 -11.41
CA ALA A 18 -26.67 2.11 -11.67
C ALA A 18 -25.50 1.20 -11.28
N PHE A 19 -24.28 1.59 -11.63
CA PHE A 19 -23.07 0.87 -11.24
C PHE A 19 -22.91 0.81 -9.71
N LEU A 20 -22.99 1.96 -9.02
CA LEU A 20 -22.87 2.02 -7.56
C LEU A 20 -23.95 1.19 -6.87
N ARG A 21 -25.19 1.21 -7.36
CA ARG A 21 -26.28 0.36 -6.86
C ARG A 21 -25.99 -1.13 -7.02
N GLY A 22 -25.38 -1.53 -8.14
CA GLY A 22 -25.02 -2.93 -8.43
C GLY A 22 -23.86 -3.49 -7.59
N ILE A 23 -22.98 -2.64 -7.06
CA ILE A 23 -21.83 -3.06 -6.23
C ILE A 23 -22.06 -2.84 -4.73
N GLU A 24 -23.06 -2.05 -4.34
CA GLU A 24 -23.32 -1.58 -2.97
C GLU A 24 -23.29 -2.72 -1.94
N ARG A 25 -24.06 -3.79 -2.18
CA ARG A 25 -24.14 -4.94 -1.25
C ARG A 25 -22.80 -5.63 -1.06
N ARG A 26 -22.12 -5.92 -2.16
CA ARG A 26 -20.82 -6.61 -2.18
C ARG A 26 -19.76 -5.77 -1.47
N SER A 27 -19.78 -4.47 -1.72
CA SER A 27 -18.82 -3.52 -1.16
C SER A 27 -19.02 -3.34 0.34
N ALA A 28 -20.26 -3.32 0.83
CA ALA A 28 -20.57 -3.22 2.25
C ALA A 28 -20.14 -4.47 3.03
N VAL A 29 -20.40 -5.67 2.49
CA VAL A 29 -19.95 -6.93 3.09
C VAL A 29 -18.43 -7.04 3.05
N PHE A 30 -17.80 -6.71 1.91
CA PHE A 30 -16.34 -6.67 1.80
C PHE A 30 -15.74 -5.76 2.86
N ALA A 31 -16.20 -4.51 2.95
CA ALA A 31 -15.65 -3.50 3.83
C ALA A 31 -15.79 -3.91 5.29
N GLU A 32 -16.95 -4.44 5.66
CA GLU A 32 -17.18 -4.95 7.00
C GLU A 32 -16.28 -6.16 7.33
N LEU A 33 -16.19 -7.16 6.46
CA LEU A 33 -15.35 -8.34 6.70
C LEU A 33 -13.86 -8.01 6.72
N GLN A 34 -13.45 -6.94 6.02
CA GLN A 34 -12.07 -6.49 6.02
C GLN A 34 -11.71 -5.79 7.34
N CYS A 35 -12.54 -4.85 7.80
CA CYS A 35 -12.23 -4.02 8.98
C CYS A 35 -12.84 -4.54 10.29
N GLY A 36 -13.74 -5.53 10.26
CA GLY A 36 -14.41 -6.09 11.43
C GLY A 36 -15.58 -5.26 11.98
N ASN A 37 -15.98 -4.18 11.31
CA ASN A 37 -17.01 -3.27 11.84
C ASN A 37 -17.92 -2.74 10.72
N ALA A 38 -19.23 -2.93 10.87
CA ALA A 38 -20.23 -2.54 9.87
C ALA A 38 -20.31 -1.03 9.67
N ALA A 39 -20.36 -0.26 10.75
CA ALA A 39 -20.42 1.20 10.67
C ALA A 39 -19.13 1.78 10.06
N ALA A 40 -17.97 1.23 10.42
CA ALA A 40 -16.71 1.63 9.85
C ALA A 40 -16.60 1.28 8.35
N GLY A 41 -17.08 0.09 7.97
CA GLY A 41 -17.16 -0.34 6.58
C GLY A 41 -18.11 0.52 5.73
N ASP A 42 -19.27 0.89 6.28
CA ASP A 42 -20.26 1.72 5.58
C ASP A 42 -19.72 3.15 5.37
N ALA A 43 -18.98 3.69 6.33
CA ALA A 43 -18.30 4.98 6.19
C ALA A 43 -17.14 4.94 5.17
N ALA A 44 -16.39 3.84 5.11
CA ALA A 44 -15.39 3.62 4.06
C ALA A 44 -16.03 3.56 2.68
N LEU A 45 -17.13 2.82 2.54
CA LEU A 45 -17.89 2.72 1.31
C LEU A 45 -18.39 4.10 0.84
N ALA A 46 -18.93 4.91 1.75
CA ALA A 46 -19.37 6.27 1.41
C ALA A 46 -18.20 7.15 0.92
N ALA A 47 -17.01 7.01 1.51
CA ALA A 47 -15.81 7.72 1.06
C ALA A 47 -15.36 7.27 -0.34
N ALA A 48 -15.39 5.96 -0.59
CA ALA A 48 -15.07 5.38 -1.90
C ALA A 48 -16.07 5.83 -2.98
N MET A 49 -17.37 5.87 -2.68
CA MET A 49 -18.41 6.37 -3.59
C MET A 49 -18.17 7.83 -4.00
N ARG A 50 -17.83 8.70 -3.03
CA ARG A 50 -17.49 10.11 -3.32
C ARG A 50 -16.26 10.23 -4.23
N ALA A 51 -15.19 9.51 -3.88
CA ALA A 51 -13.95 9.53 -4.67
C ALA A 51 -14.16 8.97 -6.08
N PHE A 52 -14.96 7.91 -6.21
CA PHE A 52 -15.31 7.31 -7.49
C PHE A 52 -16.13 8.28 -8.33
N HIS A 53 -17.17 8.89 -7.77
CA HIS A 53 -18.01 9.84 -8.50
C HIS A 53 -17.21 11.02 -9.07
N ALA A 54 -16.25 11.56 -8.31
CA ALA A 54 -15.37 12.64 -8.76
C ALA A 54 -14.41 12.23 -9.91
N GLY A 55 -14.16 10.93 -10.12
CA GLY A 55 -13.24 10.42 -11.12
C GLY A 55 -13.88 9.68 -12.30
N ALA A 56 -15.11 9.20 -12.15
CA ALA A 56 -15.73 8.21 -13.04
C ALA A 56 -15.87 8.70 -14.49
N GLY A 57 -16.17 9.99 -14.71
CA GLY A 57 -16.32 10.56 -16.05
C GLY A 57 -15.05 10.53 -16.92
N ARG A 58 -13.87 10.30 -16.33
CA ARG A 58 -12.57 10.23 -17.04
C ARG A 58 -12.14 8.81 -17.37
N THR A 59 -12.91 7.81 -16.93
CA THR A 59 -12.52 6.41 -17.01
C THR A 59 -13.53 5.61 -17.82
N PRO A 60 -13.11 4.73 -18.75
CA PRO A 60 -14.02 3.83 -19.44
C PRO A 60 -14.81 2.95 -18.48
N MET A 61 -16.08 2.68 -18.79
CA MET A 61 -16.99 1.91 -17.93
C MET A 61 -16.46 0.51 -17.58
N SER A 62 -15.70 -0.11 -18.49
CA SER A 62 -15.06 -1.42 -18.26
C SER A 62 -14.05 -1.42 -17.11
N GLN A 63 -13.42 -0.29 -16.81
CA GLN A 63 -12.41 -0.15 -15.75
C GLN A 63 -13.03 0.30 -14.41
N TRP A 64 -14.33 0.61 -14.39
CA TRP A 64 -15.00 1.11 -13.18
C TRP A 64 -14.94 0.15 -11.99
N PRO A 65 -15.17 -1.18 -12.14
CA PRO A 65 -15.07 -2.12 -11.02
C PRO A 65 -13.68 -2.05 -10.35
N GLN A 66 -12.61 -2.25 -11.14
CA GLN A 66 -11.24 -2.24 -10.65
C GLN A 66 -10.92 -0.92 -9.91
N ARG A 67 -11.28 0.22 -10.50
CA ARG A 67 -11.04 1.55 -9.92
C ARG A 67 -11.79 1.74 -8.62
N PHE A 68 -13.06 1.35 -8.57
CA PHE A 68 -13.87 1.43 -7.37
C PHE A 68 -13.27 0.61 -6.22
N TRP A 69 -12.88 -0.64 -6.47
CA TRP A 69 -12.29 -1.51 -5.46
C TRP A 69 -10.95 -0.97 -4.94
N GLY A 70 -10.12 -0.41 -5.82
CA GLY A 70 -8.89 0.28 -5.43
C GLY A 70 -9.15 1.49 -4.53
N LEU A 71 -10.14 2.31 -4.86
CA LEU A 71 -10.55 3.45 -4.03
C LEU A 71 -11.08 3.00 -2.66
N LEU A 72 -11.85 1.92 -2.61
CA LEU A 72 -12.35 1.34 -1.36
C LEU A 72 -11.20 0.86 -0.48
N LEU A 73 -10.27 0.09 -1.03
CA LEU A 73 -9.07 -0.41 -0.33
C LEU A 73 -8.15 0.73 0.14
N ALA A 74 -8.11 1.85 -0.58
CA ALA A 74 -7.34 3.02 -0.20
C ALA A 74 -7.93 3.79 1.00
N THR A 75 -9.14 3.46 1.45
CA THR A 75 -9.73 4.13 2.62
C THR A 75 -9.00 3.76 3.93
N PRO A 76 -8.77 4.72 4.84
CA PRO A 76 -8.02 4.48 6.07
C PRO A 76 -8.71 3.52 7.03
N MET A 77 -10.05 3.46 6.99
CA MET A 77 -10.83 2.62 7.88
C MET A 77 -10.61 1.14 7.58
N LEU A 78 -10.35 0.79 6.32
CA LEU A 78 -10.02 -0.56 5.90
C LEU A 78 -8.55 -0.92 6.09
N ARG A 79 -7.70 -0.06 6.64
CA ARG A 79 -6.30 -0.41 6.98
C ARG A 79 -6.14 -0.85 8.42
N ARG A 80 -7.12 -0.57 9.28
CA ARG A 80 -7.08 -0.92 10.70
C ARG A 80 -7.73 -2.30 10.86
N ALA A 81 -6.90 -3.30 11.14
CA ALA A 81 -7.41 -4.62 11.49
C ALA A 81 -8.11 -4.55 12.85
N GLN A 82 -9.43 -4.73 12.88
CA GLN A 82 -10.12 -5.13 14.10
C GLN A 82 -10.41 -6.63 14.05
N PRO A 83 -10.45 -7.31 15.21
CA PRO A 83 -10.98 -8.67 15.28
C PRO A 83 -12.37 -8.72 14.65
N LEU A 84 -12.59 -9.72 13.79
CA LEU A 84 -13.90 -9.91 13.18
C LEU A 84 -14.87 -10.40 14.27
N PRO A 85 -16.06 -9.79 14.42
CA PRO A 85 -17.07 -10.31 15.33
C PRO A 85 -17.45 -11.74 14.89
N ALA A 86 -17.54 -12.64 15.86
CA ALA A 86 -17.96 -14.01 15.60
C ALA A 86 -19.42 -14.00 15.11
N ARG A 87 -19.63 -14.14 13.80
CA ARG A 87 -20.96 -14.21 13.17
C ARG A 87 -21.38 -15.64 12.89
N THR A 88 -20.47 -16.42 12.32
CA THR A 88 -20.60 -17.84 12.01
C THR A 88 -19.21 -18.46 12.04
N ASP A 89 -19.13 -19.77 12.28
CA ASP A 89 -17.85 -20.48 12.32
C ASP A 89 -17.07 -20.35 11.00
N ALA A 90 -17.77 -20.37 9.87
CA ALA A 90 -17.17 -20.21 8.55
C ALA A 90 -16.53 -18.82 8.36
N LEU A 91 -17.20 -17.73 8.79
CA LEU A 91 -16.63 -16.37 8.67
C LEU A 91 -15.57 -16.10 9.75
N ALA A 92 -15.65 -16.77 10.91
CA ALA A 92 -14.63 -16.65 11.95
C ALA A 92 -13.24 -17.07 11.45
N ALA A 93 -13.16 -17.95 10.45
CA ALA A 93 -11.91 -18.31 9.80
C ALA A 93 -11.17 -17.11 9.18
N LEU A 94 -11.89 -16.10 8.67
CA LEU A 94 -11.29 -14.88 8.14
C LEU A 94 -10.51 -14.11 9.21
N GLY A 95 -10.95 -14.17 10.47
CA GLY A 95 -10.31 -13.50 11.60
C GLY A 95 -8.88 -13.97 11.85
N ARG A 96 -8.58 -15.25 11.53
CA ARG A 96 -7.24 -15.85 11.66
C ARG A 96 -6.30 -15.49 10.51
N ILE A 97 -6.85 -15.00 9.39
CA ILE A 97 -6.07 -14.59 8.23
C ILE A 97 -5.54 -13.17 8.45
N GLY A 98 -4.26 -12.95 8.14
CA GLY A 98 -3.66 -11.62 8.16
C GLY A 98 -4.38 -10.64 7.22
N HIS A 99 -4.29 -9.34 7.52
CA HIS A 99 -5.09 -8.31 6.86
C HIS A 99 -4.95 -8.26 5.33
N GLY A 100 -3.73 -8.37 4.80
CA GLY A 100 -3.45 -8.34 3.35
C GLY A 100 -4.00 -9.57 2.60
N PRO A 101 -3.62 -10.80 2.99
CA PRO A 101 -4.19 -12.03 2.43
C PRO A 101 -5.73 -12.09 2.53
N ARG A 102 -6.31 -11.55 3.61
CA ARG A 102 -7.76 -11.41 3.77
C ARG A 102 -8.36 -10.51 2.68
N ALA A 103 -7.74 -9.37 2.38
CA ALA A 103 -8.20 -8.47 1.33
C ALA A 103 -8.17 -9.14 -0.04
N ALA A 104 -7.07 -9.84 -0.38
CA ALA A 104 -6.95 -10.59 -1.62
C ALA A 104 -8.07 -11.63 -1.75
N LEU A 105 -8.32 -12.39 -0.68
CA LEU A 105 -9.38 -13.38 -0.63
C LEU A 105 -10.78 -12.77 -0.80
N LEU A 106 -11.07 -11.66 -0.11
CA LEU A 106 -12.37 -11.00 -0.20
C LEU A 106 -12.60 -10.35 -1.57
N LEU A 107 -11.56 -9.92 -2.30
CA LEU A 107 -11.73 -9.49 -3.69
C LEU A 107 -12.17 -10.64 -4.60
N ARG A 108 -11.70 -11.86 -4.34
CA ARG A 108 -12.16 -13.04 -5.06
C ARG A 108 -13.59 -13.41 -4.67
N LEU A 109 -13.89 -13.47 -3.37
CA LEU A 109 -15.15 -14.00 -2.85
C LEU A 109 -16.31 -13.00 -2.87
N ALA A 110 -16.08 -11.77 -2.41
CA ALA A 110 -17.12 -10.75 -2.27
C ALA A 110 -17.20 -9.85 -3.50
N ALA A 111 -16.05 -9.38 -4.02
CA ALA A 111 -16.03 -8.53 -5.21
C ALA A 111 -16.27 -9.32 -6.50
N GLY A 112 -15.85 -10.59 -6.55
CA GLY A 112 -15.97 -11.44 -7.74
C GLY A 112 -15.01 -11.04 -8.85
N LEU A 113 -13.87 -10.42 -8.50
CA LEU A 113 -12.88 -9.97 -9.47
C LEU A 113 -12.03 -11.15 -10.00
N GLY A 114 -11.62 -11.02 -11.26
CA GLY A 114 -10.56 -11.83 -11.85
C GLY A 114 -9.22 -11.56 -11.17
N GLU A 115 -8.24 -12.46 -11.38
CA GLU A 115 -6.91 -12.35 -10.77
C GLU A 115 -6.21 -11.03 -11.09
N ALA A 116 -6.18 -10.66 -12.38
CA ALA A 116 -5.53 -9.43 -12.84
C ALA A 116 -6.18 -8.17 -12.24
N ASP A 117 -7.52 -8.08 -12.28
CA ASP A 117 -8.24 -6.92 -11.75
C ASP A 117 -8.10 -6.80 -10.23
N ALA A 118 -8.12 -7.92 -9.52
CA ALA A 118 -7.94 -7.95 -8.07
C ALA A 118 -6.52 -7.53 -7.66
N ALA A 119 -5.50 -8.03 -8.37
CA ALA A 119 -4.11 -7.63 -8.18
C ALA A 119 -3.94 -6.13 -8.44
N ALA A 120 -4.53 -5.63 -9.52
CA ALA A 120 -4.47 -4.23 -9.89
C ALA A 120 -5.25 -3.32 -8.91
N ALA A 121 -6.37 -3.79 -8.35
CA ALA A 121 -7.09 -3.07 -7.29
C ALA A 121 -6.27 -2.96 -5.99
N LEU A 122 -5.44 -3.95 -5.68
CA LEU A 122 -4.50 -3.92 -4.55
C LEU A 122 -3.20 -3.15 -4.85
N GLY A 123 -2.93 -2.82 -6.12
CA GLY A 123 -1.69 -2.19 -6.53
C GLY A 123 -0.47 -3.12 -6.42
N ILE A 124 -0.65 -4.43 -6.60
CA ILE A 124 0.40 -5.45 -6.51
C ILE A 124 0.51 -6.26 -7.80
N ALA A 125 1.64 -6.94 -7.99
CA ALA A 125 1.85 -7.86 -9.11
C ALA A 125 0.93 -9.11 -8.99
N PRO A 126 0.50 -9.71 -10.13
CA PRO A 126 -0.33 -10.94 -10.11
C PRO A 126 0.30 -12.10 -9.34
N ALA A 127 1.62 -12.27 -9.43
CA ALA A 127 2.34 -13.30 -8.66
C ALA A 127 2.21 -13.09 -7.14
N THR A 128 2.33 -11.85 -6.67
CA THR A 128 2.15 -11.48 -5.25
C THR A 128 0.70 -11.73 -4.80
N TYR A 129 -0.27 -11.46 -5.67
CA TYR A 129 -1.67 -11.75 -5.41
C TYR A 129 -1.94 -13.27 -5.28
N ARG A 130 -1.39 -14.10 -6.17
CA ARG A 130 -1.47 -15.56 -6.06
C ARG A 130 -0.88 -16.08 -4.75
N LEU A 131 0.29 -15.58 -4.37
CA LEU A 131 0.92 -15.93 -3.09
C LEU A 131 0.04 -15.52 -1.89
N ALA A 132 -0.58 -14.34 -1.94
CA ALA A 132 -1.51 -13.90 -0.91
C ALA A 132 -2.74 -14.83 -0.81
N LEU A 133 -3.30 -15.28 -1.94
CA LEU A 133 -4.36 -16.28 -1.97
C LEU A 133 -3.91 -17.62 -1.39
N GLN A 134 -2.73 -18.12 -1.76
CA GLN A 134 -2.17 -19.36 -1.22
C GLN A 134 -1.99 -19.34 0.30
N ARG A 135 -1.66 -18.16 0.85
CA ARG A 135 -1.55 -17.92 2.30
C ARG A 135 -2.90 -17.77 2.99
N ALA A 136 -3.94 -17.33 2.27
CA ALA A 136 -5.28 -17.14 2.80
C ALA A 136 -6.16 -18.41 2.72
N LEU A 137 -5.81 -19.36 1.85
CA LEU A 137 -6.57 -20.59 1.67
C LEU A 137 -6.55 -21.46 2.94
N PRO A 138 -7.72 -21.92 3.42
CA PRO A 138 -7.81 -22.87 4.51
C PRO A 138 -7.03 -24.15 4.20
N ARG A 139 -6.27 -24.64 5.19
CA ARG A 139 -5.51 -25.89 5.09
C ARG A 139 -6.00 -26.90 6.10
N ARG A 140 -5.98 -28.17 5.71
CA ARG A 140 -6.21 -29.30 6.62
C ARG A 140 -4.97 -29.54 7.49
N ALA A 141 -5.12 -30.37 8.52
CA ALA A 141 -4.03 -30.75 9.42
C ALA A 141 -2.87 -31.46 8.69
N ASP A 142 -3.15 -32.07 7.54
CA ASP A 142 -2.19 -32.70 6.63
C ASP A 142 -1.39 -31.69 5.77
N GLY A 143 -1.65 -30.38 5.90
CA GLY A 143 -1.03 -29.33 5.10
C GLY A 143 -1.62 -29.16 3.68
N GLY A 144 -2.58 -30.01 3.31
CA GLY A 144 -3.31 -29.95 2.05
C GLY A 144 -4.38 -28.87 2.02
N ALA A 145 -4.84 -28.49 0.82
CA ALA A 145 -5.91 -27.51 0.67
C ALA A 145 -7.25 -28.07 1.14
N ASP A 146 -7.94 -27.35 2.02
CA ASP A 146 -9.26 -27.73 2.52
C ASP A 146 -10.36 -27.15 1.62
N ALA A 147 -10.80 -27.96 0.65
CA ALA A 147 -11.84 -27.58 -0.30
C ALA A 147 -13.23 -27.41 0.36
N GLU A 148 -13.50 -28.09 1.48
CA GLU A 148 -14.79 -28.00 2.17
C GLU A 148 -14.89 -26.70 2.95
N THR A 149 -13.88 -26.40 3.78
CA THR A 149 -13.80 -25.12 4.49
C THR A 149 -13.78 -23.94 3.52
N TRP A 150 -13.10 -24.08 2.39
CA TRP A 150 -13.16 -23.10 1.30
C TRP A 150 -14.58 -22.86 0.77
N ARG A 151 -15.30 -23.94 0.43
CA ARG A 151 -16.69 -23.87 -0.07
C ARG A 151 -17.61 -23.26 0.98
N ALA A 152 -17.50 -23.66 2.24
CA ALA A 152 -18.28 -23.12 3.34
C ALA A 152 -18.05 -21.61 3.51
N LEU A 153 -16.80 -21.16 3.46
CA LEU A 153 -16.46 -19.74 3.51
C LEU A 153 -17.06 -18.95 2.34
N ALA A 154 -16.90 -19.45 1.11
CA ALA A 154 -17.46 -18.81 -0.08
C ALA A 154 -19.00 -18.69 0.02
N MET A 155 -19.68 -19.77 0.43
CA MET A 155 -21.14 -19.75 0.65
C MET A 155 -21.54 -18.78 1.75
N ALA A 156 -20.78 -18.70 2.85
CA ALA A 156 -21.06 -17.78 3.95
C ALA A 156 -20.94 -16.30 3.50
N VAL A 157 -19.92 -15.95 2.71
CA VAL A 157 -19.76 -14.61 2.14
C VAL A 157 -20.91 -14.30 1.18
N GLN A 158 -21.27 -15.22 0.29
CA GLN A 158 -22.38 -15.03 -0.65
C GLN A 158 -23.74 -14.93 0.07
N SER A 159 -23.93 -15.71 1.14
CA SER A 159 -25.10 -15.61 2.00
C SER A 159 -25.18 -14.22 2.62
N ALA A 160 -24.09 -13.73 3.24
CA ALA A 160 -24.05 -12.39 3.83
C ALA A 160 -24.35 -11.26 2.83
N ILE A 161 -23.94 -11.39 1.57
CA ILE A 161 -24.26 -10.43 0.50
C ILE A 161 -25.77 -10.47 0.16
N ARG A 162 -26.36 -11.67 0.08
CA ARG A 162 -27.77 -11.83 -0.28
C ARG A 162 -28.71 -11.41 0.85
N THR A 163 -28.34 -11.70 2.10
CA THR A 163 -29.17 -11.49 3.31
C THR A 163 -28.86 -10.18 4.04
N LEU A 164 -28.24 -9.21 3.36
CA LEU A 164 -27.93 -7.91 3.97
C LEU A 164 -29.22 -7.24 4.49
N PRO A 165 -29.26 -6.79 5.77
CA PRO A 165 -30.49 -6.28 6.37
C PRO A 165 -31.09 -5.11 5.58
N PRO A 166 -32.42 -5.05 5.40
CA PRO A 166 -33.07 -4.01 4.60
C PRO A 166 -32.87 -2.61 5.17
N GLN A 167 -32.78 -2.46 6.49
CA GLN A 167 -32.48 -1.19 7.15
C GLN A 167 -31.08 -0.69 6.81
N ARG A 168 -30.09 -1.60 6.72
CA ARG A 168 -28.73 -1.27 6.31
C ARG A 168 -28.67 -0.92 4.82
N LEU A 169 -29.40 -1.63 3.97
CA LEU A 169 -29.55 -1.27 2.55
C LEU A 169 -30.13 0.14 2.38
N ALA A 170 -31.19 0.48 3.12
CA ALA A 170 -31.76 1.83 3.08
C ALA A 170 -30.76 2.89 3.57
N HIS A 171 -29.95 2.58 4.59
CA HIS A 171 -28.87 3.46 5.05
C HIS A 171 -27.79 3.67 3.97
N LEU A 172 -27.33 2.60 3.33
CA LEU A 172 -26.37 2.65 2.23
C LEU A 172 -26.89 3.47 1.04
N ALA A 173 -28.17 3.32 0.70
CA ALA A 173 -28.80 4.12 -0.35
C ALA A 173 -28.76 5.63 -0.03
N ARG A 174 -29.05 6.02 1.22
CA ARG A 174 -28.92 7.42 1.67
C ARG A 174 -27.48 7.90 1.61
N LEU A 175 -26.50 7.06 1.98
CA LEU A 175 -25.08 7.41 1.89
C LEU A 175 -24.64 7.62 0.44
N ARG A 176 -25.11 6.78 -0.49
CA ARG A 176 -24.85 6.91 -1.93
C ARG A 176 -25.45 8.19 -2.48
N GLU A 177 -26.70 8.51 -2.15
CA GLU A 177 -27.34 9.76 -2.56
C GLU A 177 -26.57 10.97 -2.05
N THR A 178 -26.17 10.97 -0.78
CA THR A 178 -25.32 12.02 -0.20
C THR A 178 -23.96 12.11 -0.88
N ALA A 179 -23.37 10.97 -1.28
CA ALA A 179 -22.07 10.92 -1.94
C ALA A 179 -22.10 11.41 -3.40
N LEU A 180 -23.25 11.29 -4.06
CA LEU A 180 -23.50 11.72 -5.44
C LEU A 180 -23.95 13.18 -5.53
N GLN A 181 -24.31 13.81 -4.42
CA GLN A 181 -24.63 15.23 -4.43
C GLN A 181 -23.36 16.05 -4.77
N PRO A 182 -23.45 16.99 -5.72
CA PRO A 182 -22.33 17.88 -6.00
C PRO A 182 -21.99 18.64 -4.72
N ALA A 183 -20.74 18.55 -4.28
CA ALA A 183 -20.27 19.35 -3.17
C ALA A 183 -20.50 20.83 -3.50
N PRO A 184 -20.99 21.66 -2.56
CA PRO A 184 -21.17 23.08 -2.82
C PRO A 184 -19.85 23.66 -3.31
N ALA A 185 -19.91 24.52 -4.34
CA ALA A 185 -18.78 25.02 -5.13
C ALA A 185 -17.68 25.79 -4.37
N GLY A 186 -17.71 25.81 -3.03
CA GLY A 186 -16.66 26.32 -2.15
C GLY A 186 -15.92 25.24 -1.33
N ALA A 187 -16.28 23.96 -1.46
CA ALA A 187 -15.70 22.88 -0.66
C ALA A 187 -14.36 22.33 -1.22
N MET A 188 -13.89 22.83 -2.37
CA MET A 188 -12.58 22.47 -2.89
C MET A 188 -11.51 23.41 -2.35
N ARG A 189 -11.32 23.37 -1.03
CA ARG A 189 -10.05 23.78 -0.41
C ARG A 189 -9.30 22.48 -0.13
N ALA A 190 -8.13 22.30 -0.75
CA ALA A 190 -7.21 21.24 -0.40
C ALA A 190 -7.07 21.18 1.15
N PRO A 191 -6.99 19.99 1.77
CA PRO A 191 -6.83 19.91 3.22
C PRO A 191 -5.45 20.45 3.57
N ARG A 192 -5.38 21.75 3.86
CA ARG A 192 -4.35 22.28 4.73
C ARG A 192 -4.68 21.70 6.10
N ALA A 193 -3.76 20.93 6.67
CA ALA A 193 -3.94 20.31 7.96
C ALA A 193 -4.44 21.34 8.99
N THR A 194 -5.72 21.26 9.35
CA THR A 194 -6.31 22.00 10.47
C THR A 194 -7.12 21.02 11.31
N ALA A 195 -6.82 21.08 12.60
CA ALA A 195 -7.37 20.29 13.69
C ALA A 195 -8.91 20.38 13.77
N PRO A 196 -9.58 19.39 14.39
CA PRO A 196 -11.04 19.30 14.37
C PRO A 196 -11.68 20.32 15.32
N THR A 197 -12.61 21.11 14.81
CA THR A 197 -13.59 21.84 15.62
C THR A 197 -14.99 21.38 15.27
N ALA A 198 -15.58 20.57 16.15
CA ALA A 198 -17.02 20.42 16.26
C ALA A 198 -17.56 21.67 17.00
N GLY A 199 -18.37 22.46 16.29
CA GLY A 199 -19.05 23.61 16.85
C GLY A 199 -20.29 23.18 17.64
N VAL A 200 -20.18 23.15 18.96
CA VAL A 200 -21.26 23.60 19.83
C VAL A 200 -20.88 25.01 20.24
N ARG A 201 -21.73 25.98 19.91
CA ARG A 201 -21.53 27.41 20.13
C ARG A 201 -21.69 27.71 21.62
N ALA A 202 -20.70 27.35 22.43
CA ALA A 202 -20.56 27.85 23.80
C ALA A 202 -19.73 29.13 23.74
N LEU A 203 -20.31 30.27 24.13
CA LEU A 203 -19.54 31.50 24.28
C LEU A 203 -18.34 31.22 25.18
N PRO A 204 -17.10 31.54 24.75
CA PRO A 204 -15.92 31.22 25.53
C PRO A 204 -15.92 32.04 26.81
N SER A 205 -15.98 31.37 27.97
CA SER A 205 -15.80 32.08 29.24
C SER A 205 -14.40 32.69 29.25
N ARG A 206 -14.32 33.97 29.59
CA ARG A 206 -13.06 34.75 29.63
C ARG A 206 -11.96 34.04 30.45
N ARG A 207 -12.35 33.18 31.38
CA ARG A 207 -11.45 32.32 32.17
C ARG A 207 -10.79 31.20 31.35
N ARG A 208 -11.47 30.61 30.36
CA ARG A 208 -10.90 29.58 29.46
C ARG A 208 -9.91 30.18 28.46
N THR A 209 -10.19 31.37 27.94
CA THR A 209 -9.23 32.08 27.07
C THR A 209 -8.01 32.58 27.84
N LEU A 210 -8.19 33.01 29.09
CA LEU A 210 -7.06 33.33 29.99
C LEU A 210 -6.24 32.09 30.36
N ALA A 211 -6.86 30.94 30.61
CA ALA A 211 -6.15 29.70 30.93
C ALA A 211 -5.35 29.15 29.73
N LEU A 212 -5.90 29.23 28.51
CA LEU A 212 -5.20 28.88 27.28
C LEU A 212 -4.09 29.89 26.94
N GLY A 213 -4.32 31.18 27.21
CA GLY A 213 -3.29 32.20 27.09
C GLY A 213 -2.12 31.95 28.05
N ALA A 214 -2.42 31.62 29.30
CA ALA A 214 -1.42 31.31 30.33
C ALA A 214 -0.62 30.04 30.01
N SER A 215 -1.25 28.99 29.46
CA SER A 215 -0.51 27.79 29.07
C SER A 215 0.37 28.01 27.83
N ALA A 216 -0.11 28.78 26.86
CA ALA A 216 0.68 29.14 25.67
C ALA A 216 1.88 30.02 26.05
N THR A 217 1.70 31.01 26.93
CA THR A 217 2.82 31.82 27.43
C THR A 217 3.79 31.00 28.27
N LEU A 218 3.31 30.04 29.07
CA LEU A 218 4.18 29.12 29.81
C LEU A 218 5.03 28.25 28.86
N CYS A 219 4.43 27.70 27.79
CA CYS A 219 5.15 26.91 26.79
C CYS A 219 6.18 27.74 26.02
N VAL A 220 5.84 28.98 25.64
CA VAL A 220 6.77 29.90 24.97
C VAL A 220 7.90 30.33 25.92
N ALA A 221 7.60 30.56 27.20
CA ALA A 221 8.61 30.87 28.20
C ALA A 221 9.54 29.68 28.48
N ALA A 222 9.02 28.45 28.54
CA ALA A 222 9.82 27.24 28.67
C ALA A 222 10.72 27.00 27.43
N LEU A 223 10.19 27.27 26.24
CA LEU A 223 10.96 27.19 25.00
C LEU A 223 12.03 28.30 24.94
N ALA A 224 11.71 29.52 25.35
CA ALA A 224 12.68 30.60 25.43
C ALA A 224 13.77 30.32 26.48
N ALA A 225 13.41 29.70 27.60
CA ALA A 225 14.36 29.26 28.63
C ALA A 225 15.36 28.23 28.08
N THR A 226 14.97 27.38 27.12
CA THR A 226 15.93 26.47 26.46
C THR A 226 16.95 27.16 25.56
N PHE A 227 16.69 28.39 25.09
CA PHE A 227 17.64 29.18 24.30
C PHE A 227 18.45 30.17 25.15
N LEU A 228 17.92 30.61 26.30
CA LEU A 228 18.58 31.51 27.24
C LEU A 228 19.45 30.78 28.25
N TRP A 229 19.19 29.49 28.50
CA TRP A 229 20.02 28.63 29.35
C TRP A 229 21.14 28.00 28.51
N SER A 230 22.14 28.80 28.15
CA SER A 230 23.42 28.25 27.71
C SER A 230 24.16 27.70 28.94
N PRO A 231 24.37 26.38 29.07
CA PRO A 231 25.25 25.86 30.11
C PRO A 231 26.67 26.42 29.87
N PRO A 232 27.43 26.76 30.92
CA PRO A 232 28.76 27.33 30.77
C PRO A 232 29.66 26.34 30.02
N GLN A 233 30.18 26.78 28.86
CA GLN A 233 31.22 26.06 28.14
C GLN A 233 32.53 26.18 28.93
N PRO A 234 33.18 25.08 29.32
CA PRO A 234 34.59 25.14 29.65
C PRO A 234 35.40 25.31 28.36
N GLU A 235 36.28 26.31 28.40
CA GLU A 235 37.13 26.86 27.34
C GLU A 235 37.91 25.81 26.51
N SER A 236 38.04 26.12 25.22
CA SER A 236 38.96 25.53 24.22
C SER A 236 40.44 25.81 24.57
N PRO A 237 41.47 25.09 24.05
CA PRO A 237 41.68 24.95 22.60
C PRO A 237 42.45 23.70 22.10
N GLY A 238 41.97 23.10 20.99
CA GLY A 238 42.88 22.48 20.00
C GLY A 238 42.99 20.95 19.90
N ALA A 239 41.89 20.20 19.82
CA ALA A 239 41.87 18.88 19.16
C ALA A 239 40.43 18.44 18.89
N GLY A 240 40.13 17.91 17.70
CA GLY A 240 38.78 17.62 17.19
C GLY A 240 37.92 16.63 18.02
N PRO A 241 36.71 16.27 17.53
CA PRO A 241 35.74 15.48 18.29
C PRO A 241 36.33 14.13 18.73
N ARG A 242 36.53 13.95 20.04
CA ARG A 242 37.00 12.69 20.64
C ARG A 242 35.88 11.67 20.59
N ILE A 243 35.98 10.75 19.64
CA ILE A 243 35.24 9.49 19.62
C ILE A 243 35.55 8.74 20.92
N ARG A 244 34.53 8.57 21.77
CA ARG A 244 34.65 7.77 23.00
C ARG A 244 34.48 6.30 22.62
N LYS A 245 35.60 5.60 22.46
CA LYS A 245 35.61 4.14 22.27
C LYS A 245 35.40 3.50 23.63
N VAL A 246 34.25 2.85 23.81
CA VAL A 246 34.03 1.92 24.91
C VAL A 246 34.32 0.54 24.35
N SER A 247 35.27 -0.18 24.93
CA SER A 247 35.51 -1.58 24.58
C SER A 247 34.25 -2.35 24.95
N LEU A 248 33.63 -3.00 23.97
CA LEU A 248 32.60 -3.98 24.27
C LEU A 248 33.23 -5.10 25.12
N PRO A 249 32.47 -5.68 26.07
CA PRO A 249 32.90 -6.92 26.72
C PRO A 249 33.20 -7.96 25.62
N GLU A 250 34.18 -8.82 25.89
CA GLU A 250 34.59 -9.87 24.96
C GLU A 250 33.34 -10.63 24.48
N ALA A 251 33.09 -10.58 23.17
CA ALA A 251 31.88 -11.12 22.61
C ALA A 251 31.85 -12.62 22.90
N GLU A 252 30.85 -13.04 23.68
CA GLU A 252 30.62 -14.47 23.89
C GLU A 252 30.39 -15.11 22.52
N ALA A 253 31.15 -16.17 22.23
CA ALA A 253 31.06 -16.84 20.94
C ALA A 253 29.60 -17.24 20.69
N PRO A 254 29.04 -16.98 19.49
CA PRO A 254 27.66 -17.33 19.19
C PRO A 254 27.45 -18.82 19.47
N ALA A 255 26.31 -19.15 20.10
CA ALA A 255 25.98 -20.54 20.44
C ALA A 255 25.95 -21.39 19.16
N ALA A 256 27.05 -22.12 18.90
CA ALA A 256 27.19 -22.99 17.75
C ALA A 256 26.50 -24.32 18.05
N ARG A 257 25.60 -24.75 17.16
CA ARG A 257 24.94 -26.06 17.26
C ARG A 257 25.84 -27.20 16.79
N TYR A 258 26.92 -26.88 16.08
CA TYR A 258 27.84 -27.81 15.45
C TYR A 258 29.27 -27.47 15.88
N ASP A 259 30.12 -28.48 15.99
CA ASP A 259 31.56 -28.26 16.14
C ASP A 259 32.15 -27.58 14.89
N ALA A 260 33.35 -27.01 15.01
CA ALA A 260 33.97 -26.23 13.94
C ALA A 260 34.21 -27.02 12.64
N HIS A 261 34.49 -28.32 12.75
CA HIS A 261 34.76 -29.16 11.59
C HIS A 261 33.47 -29.50 10.84
N THR A 262 32.42 -29.87 11.59
CA THR A 262 31.08 -30.11 11.05
C THR A 262 30.48 -28.83 10.47
N ALA A 263 30.67 -27.69 11.14
CA ALA A 263 30.22 -26.39 10.64
C ALA A 263 30.83 -26.08 9.28
N LEU A 264 32.16 -26.24 9.14
CA LEU A 264 32.87 -26.00 7.88
C LEU A 264 32.40 -26.93 6.76
N LEU A 265 32.28 -28.24 7.03
CA LEU A 265 31.81 -29.21 6.02
C LEU A 265 30.34 -29.00 5.61
N SER A 266 29.53 -28.41 6.50
CA SER A 266 28.12 -28.11 6.25
C SER A 266 27.89 -26.70 5.68
N ASP A 267 28.97 -25.91 5.51
CA ASP A 267 28.87 -24.57 4.96
C ASP A 267 28.45 -24.66 3.49
N ARG A 268 27.46 -23.84 3.11
CA ARG A 268 26.92 -23.84 1.75
C ARG A 268 27.99 -23.46 0.73
N ASP A 269 28.96 -22.65 1.15
CA ASP A 269 30.00 -22.12 0.30
C ASP A 269 31.35 -22.84 0.57
N PHE A 270 31.32 -24.08 1.09
CA PHE A 270 32.51 -24.90 1.42
C PHE A 270 33.51 -25.05 0.26
N GLU A 271 33.03 -25.34 -0.95
CA GLU A 271 33.88 -25.44 -2.15
C GLU A 271 34.61 -24.13 -2.47
N LEU A 272 33.97 -22.99 -2.18
CA LEU A 272 34.54 -21.66 -2.39
C LEU A 272 35.64 -21.36 -1.36
N LEU A 273 35.49 -21.85 -0.13
CA LEU A 273 36.48 -21.71 0.94
C LEU A 273 37.73 -22.59 0.74
N LEU A 274 37.64 -23.64 -0.06
CA LEU A 274 38.77 -24.48 -0.43
C LEU A 274 39.61 -23.88 -1.58
N ASP A 275 39.04 -22.95 -2.36
CA ASP A 275 39.73 -22.31 -3.47
C ASP A 275 40.62 -21.15 -2.98
N ALA A 276 41.89 -21.45 -2.77
CA ALA A 276 42.89 -20.47 -2.33
C ALA A 276 43.23 -19.40 -3.38
N GLY A 277 42.71 -19.52 -4.62
CA GLY A 277 42.97 -18.58 -5.71
C GLY A 277 42.37 -17.19 -5.49
N ASP A 278 41.24 -17.12 -4.78
CA ASP A 278 40.44 -15.90 -4.61
C ASP A 278 40.60 -15.22 -3.24
N GLU A 279 41.53 -15.71 -2.41
CA GLU A 279 41.97 -15.11 -1.14
C GLU A 279 42.12 -13.57 -1.16
N PRO A 280 42.75 -12.94 -2.19
CA PRO A 280 42.85 -11.47 -2.24
C PRO A 280 41.50 -10.78 -2.48
N VAL A 281 40.53 -11.44 -3.14
CA VAL A 281 39.18 -10.90 -3.40
C VAL A 281 38.34 -10.93 -2.12
N TYR A 282 38.43 -11.99 -1.31
CA TYR A 282 37.71 -12.09 -0.03
C TYR A 282 38.13 -11.00 0.96
N ARG A 283 39.43 -10.66 1.02
CA ARG A 283 39.92 -9.58 1.88
C ARG A 283 39.37 -8.21 1.50
N GLN A 284 38.92 -8.05 0.26
CA GLN A 284 38.36 -6.80 -0.25
C GLN A 284 36.85 -6.91 -0.51
N LEU A 285 36.18 -7.94 0.01
CA LEU A 285 34.76 -8.17 -0.20
C LEU A 285 33.90 -6.97 0.25
N ASP A 286 34.29 -6.31 1.34
CA ASP A 286 33.66 -5.09 1.82
C ASP A 286 33.76 -3.94 0.80
N PHE A 287 34.91 -3.82 0.13
CA PHE A 287 35.12 -2.82 -0.92
C PHE A 287 34.30 -3.16 -2.17
N TYR A 288 34.30 -4.42 -2.61
CA TYR A 288 33.55 -4.85 -3.79
C TYR A 288 32.04 -4.79 -3.60
N SER A 289 31.53 -5.09 -2.40
CA SER A 289 30.10 -4.98 -2.07
C SER A 289 29.64 -3.51 -2.06
N TRP A 290 30.45 -2.61 -1.50
CA TRP A 290 30.21 -1.17 -1.57
C TRP A 290 30.25 -0.65 -3.02
N TYR A 291 31.25 -1.07 -3.81
CA TYR A 291 31.39 -0.69 -5.21
C TYR A 291 30.21 -1.18 -6.06
N ALA A 292 29.76 -2.43 -5.87
CA ALA A 292 28.59 -2.98 -6.54
C ALA A 292 27.32 -2.21 -6.18
N ALA A 293 27.15 -1.82 -4.91
CA ALA A 293 26.03 -1.00 -4.46
C ALA A 293 26.05 0.40 -5.10
N GLN A 294 27.22 1.02 -5.28
CA GLN A 294 27.37 2.29 -5.98
C GLN A 294 27.10 2.16 -7.49
N ALA A 295 27.59 1.10 -8.13
CA ALA A 295 27.37 0.84 -9.56
C ALA A 295 25.88 0.58 -9.88
N ALA A 296 25.17 -0.14 -9.01
CA ALA A 296 23.72 -0.36 -9.15
C ALA A 296 22.92 0.96 -9.05
N GLN A 297 23.35 1.87 -8.17
CA GLN A 297 22.75 3.20 -8.02
C GLN A 297 23.03 4.09 -9.24
N ALA A 298 24.26 4.06 -9.77
CA ALA A 298 24.63 4.80 -10.98
C ALA A 298 23.85 4.34 -12.23
N THR A 299 23.62 3.03 -12.36
CA THR A 299 22.83 2.47 -13.48
C THR A 299 21.35 2.88 -13.41
N THR A 300 20.82 3.09 -12.21
CA THR A 300 19.44 3.57 -12.00
C THR A 300 19.31 5.08 -12.22
N ALA A 301 20.42 5.83 -12.16
CA ALA A 301 20.44 7.29 -12.26
C ALA A 301 20.76 7.84 -13.65
N MET A 302 21.04 6.98 -14.65
CA MET A 302 21.20 7.47 -16.03
C MET A 302 19.84 7.87 -16.60
N PRO A 303 19.64 9.14 -17.01
CA PRO A 303 18.51 9.48 -17.84
C PRO A 303 18.65 8.74 -19.16
N VAL A 304 17.56 8.13 -19.64
CA VAL A 304 17.45 7.68 -21.02
C VAL A 304 17.54 8.93 -21.90
N VAL A 305 18.76 9.29 -22.30
CA VAL A 305 18.99 10.16 -23.43
C VAL A 305 18.56 9.33 -24.63
N GLY A 306 17.47 9.74 -25.28
CA GLY A 306 16.97 9.08 -26.48
C GLY A 306 18.11 8.92 -27.47
N ASN A 307 18.25 7.72 -28.03
CA ASN A 307 19.18 7.45 -29.10
C ASN A 307 18.90 8.41 -30.25
N ALA A 308 19.75 9.43 -30.34
CA ALA A 308 20.03 10.15 -31.56
C ALA A 308 20.44 9.13 -32.63
N ALA A 309 19.99 9.41 -33.85
CA ALA A 309 20.20 8.61 -35.03
C ALA A 309 21.64 8.11 -35.14
N VAL A 310 21.78 6.80 -35.33
CA VAL A 310 22.98 6.18 -35.90
C VAL A 310 23.18 6.82 -37.28
N PRO A 311 24.35 7.41 -37.59
CA PRO A 311 24.65 7.83 -38.95
C PRO A 311 24.71 6.57 -39.82
N ALA A 312 23.93 6.57 -40.90
CA ALA A 312 23.99 5.56 -41.93
C ALA A 312 25.44 5.44 -42.43
N GLN A 313 26.00 4.24 -42.37
CA GLN A 313 27.21 3.93 -43.13
C GLN A 313 26.81 3.93 -44.61
N ASP A 314 27.37 4.88 -45.36
CA ASP A 314 27.32 4.95 -46.81
C ASP A 314 27.86 3.64 -47.41
N ALA A 315 26.96 2.81 -47.92
CA ALA A 315 27.31 1.76 -48.86
C ALA A 315 27.60 2.41 -50.21
N THR A 316 28.87 2.69 -50.48
CA THR A 316 29.32 3.05 -51.83
C THR A 316 29.47 1.75 -52.63
N PRO A 317 28.82 1.62 -53.80
CA PRO A 317 28.92 0.44 -54.65
C PRO A 317 30.22 0.51 -55.47
N GLU A 318 31.06 -0.51 -55.40
CA GLU A 318 32.11 -0.71 -56.41
C GLU A 318 31.53 -1.38 -57.67
N PRO A 319 31.96 -0.95 -58.87
CA PRO A 319 31.40 -1.44 -60.13
C PRO A 319 32.05 -2.75 -60.60
N GLU A 320 31.23 -3.59 -61.23
CA GLU A 320 31.65 -4.70 -62.09
C GLU A 320 32.54 -4.23 -63.25
N THR A 321 33.69 -4.89 -63.42
CA THR A 321 34.41 -5.10 -64.69
C THR A 321 35.07 -6.48 -64.58
N SER A 322 34.51 -7.54 -65.18
CA SER A 322 34.70 -8.02 -66.56
C SER A 322 36.11 -8.56 -66.86
N ASP A 323 36.13 -9.87 -67.13
CA ASP A 323 37.06 -10.69 -67.94
C ASP A 323 38.59 -10.55 -67.77
N ALA A 324 39.26 -11.67 -67.49
CA ALA A 324 40.08 -12.38 -68.50
C ALA A 324 40.78 -13.63 -67.93
N ALA A 325 40.88 -14.63 -68.81
CA ALA A 325 41.53 -15.93 -68.73
C ALA A 325 42.92 -16.01 -68.06
N LEU A 326 43.16 -17.12 -67.34
CA LEU A 326 44.08 -18.21 -67.72
C LEU A 326 43.91 -19.42 -66.79
#